data_AF-A0A821ZP68-F1
#
_entry.id   AF-A0A821ZP68-F1
#
_cell.length_a   1.000
_cell.length_b   1.000
_cell.length_c   1.000
_cell.angle_alpha   90.00
_cell.angle_beta   90.00
_cell.angle_gamma   90.00
#
_symmetry.space_group_name_H-M   'P 1'
#
loop_
_entity.id
_entity.type
_entity.pdbx_description
1 polymer ?
#
loop_
_entity_poly.entity_id
_entity_poly.type
_entity_poly.pdbx_seq_one_letter_code
_entity_poly.pdbx_strand_id
1 'polypeptide(L)'
;MTNTLLLWIIILLDIVRSSHQTIYSCNVNASCGCSTSSTIVTRIVGGEEANIASWGWVVSIAINNTYLCSGSILSSSWVITAAHCVKDFNASQITIYAGSNFSWYGSQTKIVSYVTIHPEYNSTIHTNDIALLLLSSPLIMTNYDVSAICLKFINSKVLANLEWPPPDTTVVTVGWGRLYENGLLPTNLQQVT
;
A
#
# COMPACT_ATOMS: atom_id res chain seq x y z
N MET A 1 -38.47 21.15 -26.68
CA MET A 1 -38.37 19.86 -25.95
C MET A 1 -36.91 19.39 -25.90
N THR A 2 -36.01 20.18 -25.30
CA THR A 2 -34.55 19.90 -25.35
C THR A 2 -33.85 20.11 -24.00
N ASN A 3 -34.48 20.84 -23.06
CA ASN A 3 -33.87 21.16 -21.77
C ASN A 3 -34.05 20.07 -20.71
N THR A 4 -35.18 19.35 -20.74
CA THR A 4 -35.47 18.28 -19.78
C THR A 4 -34.60 17.06 -20.02
N LEU A 5 -34.43 16.62 -21.27
CA LEU A 5 -33.59 15.45 -21.59
C LEU A 5 -32.11 15.69 -21.22
N LEU A 6 -31.61 16.91 -21.44
CA LEU A 6 -30.26 17.30 -21.06
C LEU A 6 -30.09 17.34 -19.54
N LEU A 7 -31.08 17.85 -18.79
CA LEU A 7 -31.08 17.78 -17.32
C LEU A 7 -31.08 16.34 -16.82
N TRP A 8 -31.90 15.46 -17.40
CA TRP A 8 -31.93 14.05 -17.01
C TRP A 8 -30.62 13.33 -17.31
N ILE A 9 -29.95 13.65 -18.42
CA ILE A 9 -28.62 13.12 -18.75
C ILE A 9 -27.57 13.65 -17.78
N ILE A 10 -27.59 14.94 -17.43
CA ILE A 10 -26.66 15.52 -16.44
C ILE A 10 -26.90 14.89 -15.07
N ILE A 11 -28.16 14.75 -14.64
CA ILE A 11 -28.54 14.10 -13.38
C ILE A 11 -28.14 12.62 -13.39
N LEU A 12 -28.34 11.88 -14.49
CA LEU A 12 -27.87 10.50 -14.63
C LEU A 12 -26.35 10.42 -14.62
N LEU A 13 -25.64 11.33 -15.27
CA LEU A 13 -24.18 11.40 -15.24
C LEU A 13 -23.67 11.75 -13.84
N ASP A 14 -24.31 12.65 -13.11
CA ASP A 14 -23.95 12.99 -11.73
C ASP A 14 -24.31 11.86 -10.75
N ILE A 15 -25.40 11.13 -10.96
CA ILE A 15 -25.76 9.93 -10.18
C ILE A 15 -24.80 8.77 -10.49
N VAL A 16 -24.39 8.59 -11.75
CA VAL A 16 -23.37 7.57 -12.14
C VAL A 16 -21.96 7.99 -11.68
N ARG A 17 -21.67 9.30 -11.63
CA ARG A 17 -20.42 9.89 -11.10
C ARG A 17 -20.40 9.98 -9.58
N SER A 18 -21.55 9.83 -8.92
CA SER A 18 -21.69 9.41 -7.52
C SER A 18 -21.38 7.90 -7.38
N SER A 19 -20.40 7.43 -8.14
CA SER A 19 -19.80 6.11 -8.02
C SER A 19 -19.20 5.97 -6.62
N HIS A 20 -19.62 4.94 -5.88
CA HIS A 20 -19.13 4.48 -4.58
C HIS A 20 -17.82 5.12 -4.08
N GLN A 21 -17.93 6.35 -3.56
CA GLN A 21 -16.80 6.98 -2.88
C GLN A 21 -16.64 6.30 -1.53
N THR A 22 -15.52 5.60 -1.35
CA THR A 22 -15.21 4.97 -0.06
C THR A 22 -14.41 5.97 0.77
N ILE A 23 -14.97 6.38 1.90
CA ILE A 23 -14.26 7.23 2.86
C ILE A 23 -13.48 6.32 3.79
N TYR A 24 -12.17 6.23 3.60
CA TYR A 24 -11.29 5.55 4.54
C TYR A 24 -10.99 6.50 5.70
N SER A 25 -11.48 6.19 6.90
CA SER A 25 -11.23 6.97 8.12
C SER A 25 -10.50 6.12 9.14
N CYS A 26 -9.61 6.76 9.92
CA CYS A 26 -8.82 6.07 10.93
C CYS A 26 -8.74 6.90 12.22
N ASN A 27 -8.35 6.25 13.33
CA ASN A 27 -8.13 6.94 14.60
C ASN A 27 -6.73 7.57 14.62
N VAL A 28 -6.66 8.89 14.51
CA VAL A 28 -5.38 9.64 14.50
C VAL A 28 -4.57 9.51 15.79
N ASN A 29 -5.19 9.06 16.88
CA ASN A 29 -4.51 8.78 18.14
C ASN A 29 -4.02 7.33 18.25
N ALA A 30 -4.31 6.47 17.27
CA ALA A 30 -3.79 5.12 17.24
C ALA A 30 -2.30 5.12 16.89
N SER A 31 -1.55 4.19 17.49
CA SER A 31 -0.11 4.04 17.23
C SER A 31 0.22 3.46 15.85
N CYS A 32 -0.78 2.97 15.11
CA CYS A 32 -0.63 2.38 13.79
C CYS A 32 -1.92 2.51 12.97
N GLY A 33 -1.84 2.25 11.66
CA GLY A 33 -2.97 2.17 10.74
C GLY A 33 -3.68 3.50 10.50
N CYS A 34 -3.09 4.60 10.97
CA CYS A 34 -3.58 5.94 10.75
C CYS A 34 -2.44 6.92 10.55
N SER A 35 -2.66 7.88 9.66
CA SER A 35 -1.70 8.92 9.34
C SER A 35 -2.28 10.32 9.63
N THR A 36 -3.03 10.94 8.72
CA THR A 36 -3.52 12.33 8.93
C THR A 36 -4.99 12.58 8.76
N SER A 37 -5.67 11.81 7.92
CA SER A 37 -6.95 12.27 7.38
C SER A 37 -7.76 11.10 6.88
N SER A 38 -9.08 11.27 6.95
CA SER A 38 -9.97 10.52 6.08
C SER A 38 -9.57 10.78 4.63
N THR A 39 -9.38 9.74 3.84
CA THR A 39 -9.12 9.85 2.40
C THR A 39 -10.29 9.29 1.64
N ILE A 40 -10.64 9.95 0.54
CA ILE A 40 -11.69 9.47 -0.37
C ILE A 40 -10.99 8.64 -1.44
N VAL A 41 -11.45 7.41 -1.61
CA VAL A 41 -11.02 6.56 -2.72
C VAL A 41 -12.20 6.40 -3.68
N THR A 42 -12.04 6.85 -4.93
CA THR A 42 -13.16 6.99 -5.89
C THR A 42 -13.19 5.94 -6.98
N ARG A 43 -12.07 5.23 -7.22
CA ARG A 43 -11.87 4.42 -8.43
C ARG A 43 -11.62 2.94 -8.12
N ILE A 44 -12.31 2.08 -8.87
CA ILE A 44 -12.20 0.61 -8.79
C ILE A 44 -11.18 0.03 -9.78
N VAL A 45 -10.98 0.66 -10.95
CA VAL A 45 -10.05 0.16 -12.00
C VAL A 45 -9.18 1.29 -12.53
N GLY A 46 -7.87 1.07 -12.60
CA GLY A 46 -6.90 2.01 -13.19
C GLY A 46 -6.30 3.03 -12.22
N GLY A 47 -6.68 2.96 -10.93
CA GLY A 47 -6.13 3.76 -9.83
C GLY A 47 -6.33 5.28 -9.95
N GLU A 48 -6.10 5.96 -8.85
CA GLU A 48 -5.96 7.41 -8.81
C GLU A 48 -4.71 7.78 -8.01
N GLU A 49 -4.19 8.98 -8.24
CA GLU A 49 -3.03 9.46 -7.49
C GLU A 49 -3.35 9.53 -6.00
N ALA A 50 -2.50 8.90 -5.21
CA ALA A 50 -2.61 8.85 -3.77
C ALA A 50 -1.71 9.90 -3.12
N ASN A 51 -2.11 10.34 -1.93
CA ASN A 51 -1.27 11.16 -1.07
C ASN A 51 -0.52 10.26 -0.08
N ILE A 52 0.80 10.33 -0.02
CA ILE A 52 1.60 9.57 0.95
C ILE A 52 1.20 9.89 2.40
N ALA A 53 0.74 11.10 2.68
CA ALA A 53 0.21 11.44 4.00
C ALA A 53 -1.09 10.67 4.32
N SER A 54 -1.81 10.11 3.36
CA SER A 54 -2.93 9.19 3.64
C SER A 54 -2.47 7.76 3.93
N TRP A 55 -1.30 7.37 3.41
CA TRP A 55 -0.81 5.99 3.40
C TRP A 55 0.65 5.90 3.87
N GLY A 56 0.98 6.59 4.98
CA GLY A 56 2.36 6.77 5.42
C GLY A 56 3.11 5.50 5.80
N TRP A 57 2.45 4.35 5.82
CA TRP A 57 3.08 3.04 5.96
C TRP A 57 3.62 2.46 4.66
N VAL A 58 3.19 2.95 3.50
CA VAL A 58 3.64 2.45 2.20
C VAL A 58 5.06 2.92 1.93
N VAL A 59 5.94 1.99 1.54
CA VAL A 59 7.30 2.29 1.13
C VAL A 59 7.60 1.74 -0.26
N SER A 60 8.52 2.39 -0.95
CA SER A 60 9.15 1.85 -2.15
C SER A 60 10.37 1.02 -1.77
N ILE A 61 10.50 -0.15 -2.39
CA ILE A 61 11.63 -1.05 -2.26
C ILE A 61 12.36 -1.05 -3.60
N ALA A 62 13.59 -0.56 -3.58
CA ALA A 62 14.45 -0.46 -4.74
C ALA A 62 15.65 -1.40 -4.62
N ILE A 63 15.99 -2.05 -5.73
CA ILE A 63 17.22 -2.85 -5.86
C ILE A 63 18.20 -2.05 -6.71
N ASN A 64 19.39 -1.78 -6.16
CA ASN A 64 20.39 -0.95 -6.83
C ASN A 64 19.79 0.38 -7.36
N ASN A 65 18.96 1.03 -6.54
CA ASN A 65 18.24 2.29 -6.83
C ASN A 65 17.16 2.22 -7.93
N THR A 66 16.76 1.02 -8.37
CA THR A 66 15.62 0.84 -9.29
C THR A 66 14.43 0.25 -8.54
N TYR A 67 13.25 0.88 -8.66
CA TYR A 67 12.02 0.37 -8.05
C TYR A 67 11.75 -1.07 -8.48
N LEU A 68 11.45 -1.93 -7.51
CA LEU A 68 11.06 -3.32 -7.75
C LEU A 68 9.68 -3.63 -7.16
N CYS A 69 9.49 -3.32 -5.87
CA CYS A 69 8.29 -3.66 -5.13
C CYS A 69 7.89 -2.55 -4.17
N SER A 70 6.71 -2.70 -3.59
CA SER A 70 6.28 -1.92 -2.42
C SER A 70 6.39 -2.76 -1.14
N GLY A 71 6.39 -2.08 0.00
CA GLY A 71 6.34 -2.69 1.32
C GLY A 71 5.46 -1.89 2.27
N SER A 72 5.29 -2.39 3.48
CA SER A 72 4.59 -1.68 4.56
C SER A 72 5.46 -1.57 5.82
N ILE A 73 5.42 -0.42 6.48
CA ILE A 73 6.15 -0.19 7.72
C ILE A 73 5.39 -0.83 8.88
N LEU A 74 6.03 -1.75 9.61
CA LEU A 74 5.47 -2.35 10.83
C LEU A 74 5.90 -1.62 12.10
N SER A 75 7.11 -1.04 12.08
CA SER A 75 7.66 -0.25 13.18
C SER A 75 8.82 0.60 12.64
N SER A 76 9.42 1.43 13.49
CA SER A 76 10.54 2.29 13.08
C SER A 76 11.70 1.53 12.44
N SER A 77 11.87 0.23 12.74
CA SER A 77 13.00 -0.57 12.23
C SER A 77 12.59 -1.70 11.29
N TRP A 78 11.30 -1.93 11.07
CA TRP A 78 10.82 -3.11 10.35
C TRP A 78 9.85 -2.75 9.23
N VAL A 79 10.12 -3.31 8.04
CA VAL A 79 9.24 -3.29 6.88
C VAL A 79 8.85 -4.72 6.53
N ILE A 80 7.59 -4.93 6.16
CA ILE A 80 7.08 -6.19 5.60
C ILE A 80 6.93 -6.06 4.08
N THR A 81 7.24 -7.14 3.36
CA THR A 81 7.04 -7.24 1.91
C THR A 81 6.87 -8.71 1.50
N ALA A 82 6.77 -8.97 0.20
CA ALA A 82 6.74 -10.32 -0.34
C ALA A 82 8.16 -10.92 -0.40
N ALA A 83 8.28 -12.23 -0.20
CA ALA A 83 9.56 -12.93 -0.28
C ALA A 83 10.14 -12.88 -1.71
N HIS A 84 9.30 -13.02 -2.73
CA HIS A 84 9.75 -12.99 -4.12
C HIS A 84 10.41 -11.66 -4.52
N CYS A 85 10.09 -10.56 -3.84
CA CYS A 85 10.69 -9.24 -4.09
C CYS A 85 12.16 -9.18 -3.65
N VAL A 86 12.57 -9.99 -2.68
CA VAL A 86 13.86 -9.80 -1.98
C VAL A 86 14.74 -11.05 -1.95
N LYS A 87 14.18 -12.23 -2.25
CA LYS A 87 14.87 -13.53 -2.10
C LYS A 87 16.20 -13.66 -2.84
N ASP A 88 16.36 -12.99 -3.97
CA ASP A 88 17.53 -13.12 -4.85
C ASP A 88 18.54 -11.98 -4.66
N PHE A 89 18.39 -11.17 -3.61
CA PHE A 89 19.21 -9.97 -3.37
C PHE A 89 19.81 -9.94 -1.97
N ASN A 90 21.04 -9.41 -1.85
CA ASN A 90 21.63 -9.14 -0.56
C ASN A 90 21.01 -7.90 0.09
N ALA A 91 20.95 -7.87 1.43
CA ALA A 91 20.39 -6.77 2.21
C ALA A 91 20.96 -5.39 1.80
N SER A 92 22.27 -5.31 1.55
CA SER A 92 22.95 -4.07 1.14
C SER A 92 22.54 -3.54 -0.23
N GLN A 93 21.89 -4.35 -1.07
CA GLN A 93 21.37 -3.96 -2.38
C GLN A 93 19.95 -3.41 -2.30
N ILE A 94 19.27 -3.60 -1.16
CA ILE A 94 17.87 -3.23 -0.95
C ILE A 94 17.83 -1.86 -0.26
N THR A 95 17.26 -0.90 -0.95
CA THR A 95 17.01 0.45 -0.46
C THR A 95 15.51 0.65 -0.24
N ILE A 96 15.16 1.24 0.90
CA ILE A 96 13.80 1.62 1.27
C ILE A 96 13.67 3.12 1.17
N TYR A 97 12.70 3.58 0.37
CA TYR A 97 12.27 4.97 0.33
C TYR A 97 10.92 5.10 1.04
N ALA A 98 10.88 5.92 2.10
CA ALA A 98 9.68 6.21 2.88
C ALA A 98 9.33 7.70 2.80
N GLY A 99 8.03 8.03 2.95
CA GLY A 99 7.56 9.41 3.02
C GLY A 99 7.65 10.18 1.71
N SER A 100 7.22 9.59 0.60
CA SER A 100 7.14 10.25 -0.71
C SER A 100 6.07 9.65 -1.61
N ASN A 101 5.54 10.47 -2.50
CA ASN A 101 4.67 10.03 -3.60
C ASN A 101 5.47 9.39 -4.75
N PHE A 102 6.79 9.47 -4.76
CA PHE A 102 7.64 8.94 -5.84
C PHE A 102 8.27 7.61 -5.45
N SER A 103 8.45 6.71 -6.42
CA SER A 103 9.05 5.39 -6.18
C SER A 103 10.58 5.40 -6.10
N TRP A 104 11.25 6.48 -6.52
CA TRP A 104 12.72 6.56 -6.59
C TRP A 104 13.34 7.51 -5.55
N TYR A 105 12.52 8.09 -4.67
CA TYR A 105 12.95 9.06 -3.67
C TYR A 105 12.00 9.05 -2.48
N GLY A 106 12.52 9.31 -1.28
CA GLY A 106 11.78 9.39 -0.02
C GLY A 106 12.29 10.53 0.86
N SER A 107 11.43 11.09 1.72
CA SER A 107 11.89 11.98 2.80
C SER A 107 12.89 11.27 3.73
N GLN A 108 12.80 9.94 3.79
CA GLN A 108 13.78 9.07 4.43
C GLN A 108 14.21 7.96 3.49
N THR A 109 15.52 7.74 3.40
CA THR A 109 16.15 6.64 2.65
C THR A 109 16.92 5.76 3.61
N LYS A 110 16.64 4.45 3.60
CA LYS A 110 17.28 3.46 4.48
C LYS A 110 17.79 2.28 3.67
N ILE A 111 18.96 1.76 4.03
CA ILE A 111 19.45 0.48 3.51
C ILE A 111 18.96 -0.62 4.43
N VAL A 112 18.69 -1.82 3.89
CA VAL A 112 18.34 -3.00 4.71
C VAL A 112 19.60 -3.61 5.33
N SER A 113 19.56 -3.90 6.62
CA SER A 113 20.64 -4.59 7.34
C SER A 113 20.46 -6.10 7.36
N TYR A 114 19.21 -6.56 7.41
CA TYR A 114 18.88 -7.98 7.46
C TYR A 114 17.54 -8.28 6.78
N VAL A 115 17.50 -9.41 6.09
CA VAL A 115 16.29 -9.93 5.43
C VAL A 115 15.96 -11.27 6.07
N THR A 116 14.72 -11.42 6.53
CA THR A 116 14.18 -12.73 6.95
C THR A 116 13.02 -13.09 6.06
N ILE A 117 13.17 -14.19 5.32
CA ILE A 117 12.13 -14.78 4.48
C ILE A 117 11.41 -15.84 5.31
N HIS A 118 10.12 -16.02 5.07
CA HIS A 118 9.39 -17.11 5.70
C HIS A 118 10.09 -18.45 5.45
N PRO A 119 10.35 -19.29 6.49
CA PRO A 119 11.12 -20.52 6.34
C PRO A 119 10.47 -21.53 5.38
N GLU A 120 9.15 -21.46 5.23
CA GLU A 120 8.36 -22.32 4.33
C GLU A 120 7.96 -21.62 3.01
N TYR A 121 8.64 -20.53 2.63
CA TYR A 121 8.41 -19.90 1.33
C TYR A 121 8.75 -20.86 0.19
N ASN A 122 7.81 -21.02 -0.74
CA ASN A 122 8.00 -21.84 -1.94
C ASN A 122 7.98 -20.94 -3.19
N SER A 123 9.11 -20.81 -3.89
CA SER A 123 9.22 -19.95 -5.07
C SER A 123 8.50 -20.50 -6.31
N THR A 124 8.14 -21.78 -6.34
CA THR A 124 7.44 -22.40 -7.49
C THR A 124 5.95 -22.12 -7.47
N ILE A 125 5.32 -22.17 -6.30
CA ILE A 125 3.87 -21.99 -6.13
C ILE A 125 3.49 -20.73 -5.33
N HIS A 126 4.49 -19.94 -4.92
CA HIS A 126 4.35 -18.69 -4.17
C HIS A 126 3.56 -18.81 -2.84
N THR A 127 3.57 -19.99 -2.22
CA THR A 127 3.05 -20.16 -0.87
C THR A 127 4.00 -19.52 0.15
N ASN A 128 3.44 -18.93 1.20
CA ASN A 128 4.17 -18.23 2.26
C ASN A 128 5.09 -17.11 1.73
N ASP A 129 4.61 -16.36 0.73
CA ASP A 129 5.34 -15.28 0.07
C ASP A 129 5.39 -14.01 0.94
N ILE A 130 6.16 -14.08 2.01
CA ILE A 130 6.30 -13.02 3.02
C ILE A 130 7.75 -12.94 3.51
N ALA A 131 8.24 -11.71 3.64
CA ALA A 131 9.55 -11.40 4.21
C ALA A 131 9.49 -10.14 5.09
N LEU A 132 10.37 -10.09 6.09
CA LEU A 132 10.61 -8.90 6.90
C LEU A 132 12.01 -8.35 6.62
N LEU A 133 12.10 -7.03 6.57
CA LEU A 133 13.31 -6.27 6.33
C LEU A 133 13.62 -5.46 7.59
N LEU A 134 14.76 -5.74 8.21
CA LEU A 134 15.32 -4.91 9.27
C LEU A 134 16.10 -3.77 8.62
N LEU A 135 15.78 -2.53 9.00
CA LEU A 135 16.46 -1.35 8.49
C LEU A 135 17.82 -1.17 9.18
N SER A 136 18.79 -0.57 8.48
CA SER A 136 20.12 -0.26 9.04
C SER A 136 20.09 0.86 10.08
N SER A 137 19.05 1.70 10.06
CA SER A 137 18.75 2.69 11.09
C SER A 137 17.24 2.93 11.15
N PRO A 138 16.69 3.28 12.32
CA PRO A 138 15.26 3.49 12.47
C PRO A 138 14.76 4.68 11.63
N LEU A 139 13.51 4.56 11.17
CA LEU A 139 12.71 5.64 10.63
C LEU A 139 12.30 6.61 11.73
N ILE A 140 12.24 7.88 11.39
CA ILE A 140 11.68 8.96 12.19
C ILE A 140 10.17 8.99 11.92
N MET A 141 9.35 8.61 12.91
CA MET A 141 7.89 8.47 12.77
C MET A 141 7.11 9.66 13.37
N THR A 142 7.69 10.86 13.29
CA THR A 142 7.08 12.07 13.87
C THR A 142 6.08 12.74 12.94
N ASN A 143 6.14 12.38 11.65
CA ASN A 143 5.33 12.96 10.61
C ASN A 143 4.38 11.91 10.04
N TYR A 144 3.37 12.39 9.35
CA TYR A 144 2.28 11.58 8.85
C TYR A 144 2.65 10.78 7.59
N ASP A 145 3.56 11.32 6.77
CA ASP A 145 4.11 10.64 5.61
C ASP A 145 4.93 9.38 5.95
N VAL A 146 5.29 9.16 7.23
CA VAL A 146 5.99 7.96 7.70
C VAL A 146 5.35 7.45 8.99
N SER A 147 4.49 6.43 8.86
CA SER A 147 3.73 5.82 9.97
C SER A 147 3.71 4.30 9.87
N ALA A 148 3.34 3.59 10.94
CA ALA A 148 3.24 2.13 10.92
C ALA A 148 1.81 1.68 10.53
N ILE A 149 1.69 0.56 9.81
CA ILE A 149 0.41 -0.15 9.64
C ILE A 149 0.17 -1.09 10.82
N CYS A 150 -1.10 -1.33 11.16
CA CYS A 150 -1.44 -2.31 12.19
C CYS A 150 -1.42 -3.73 11.63
N LEU A 151 -0.84 -4.67 12.39
CA LEU A 151 -1.07 -6.10 12.18
C LEU A 151 -2.32 -6.52 12.93
N LYS A 152 -3.27 -7.12 12.21
CA LYS A 152 -4.43 -7.73 12.84
C LYS A 152 -4.04 -9.10 13.38
N PHE A 153 -4.13 -9.29 14.69
CA PHE A 153 -4.14 -10.64 15.25
C PHE A 153 -5.47 -11.31 14.88
N ILE A 154 -5.40 -12.41 14.14
CA ILE A 154 -6.54 -13.25 13.81
C ILE A 154 -6.34 -14.57 14.54
N ASN A 155 -7.28 -14.89 15.43
CA ASN A 155 -7.27 -16.15 16.15
C ASN A 155 -7.48 -17.31 15.16
N SER A 156 -6.71 -18.39 15.31
CA SER A 156 -6.84 -19.61 14.50
C SER A 156 -8.26 -20.20 14.52
N LYS A 157 -9.03 -20.01 15.61
CA LYS A 157 -10.44 -20.40 15.68
C LYS A 157 -11.35 -19.60 14.75
N VAL A 158 -11.00 -18.35 14.46
CA VAL A 158 -11.71 -17.50 13.49
C VAL A 158 -11.37 -17.98 12.08
N LEU A 159 -10.10 -18.18 11.76
CA LEU A 159 -9.67 -18.68 10.43
C LEU A 159 -10.20 -20.09 10.12
N ALA A 160 -10.40 -20.93 11.14
CA ALA A 160 -10.94 -22.28 10.95
C ALA A 160 -12.41 -22.30 10.54
N ASN A 161 -13.18 -21.23 10.81
CA ASN A 161 -14.63 -21.21 10.62
C ASN A 161 -15.13 -20.03 9.77
N LEU A 162 -14.26 -19.05 9.48
CA LEU A 162 -14.59 -17.81 8.78
C LEU A 162 -13.42 -17.36 7.90
N GLU A 163 -13.75 -16.65 6.82
CA GLU A 163 -12.80 -15.94 5.98
C GLU A 163 -12.49 -14.56 6.58
N TRP A 164 -11.23 -14.12 6.44
CA TRP A 164 -10.82 -12.77 6.83
C TRP A 164 -9.99 -12.09 5.72
N PRO A 165 -10.31 -10.84 5.35
CA PRO A 165 -11.52 -10.11 5.75
C PRO A 165 -12.79 -10.80 5.23
N PRO A 166 -13.97 -10.55 5.81
CA PRO A 166 -15.21 -11.13 5.30
C PRO A 166 -15.41 -10.81 3.81
N PRO A 167 -16.10 -11.67 3.04
CA PRO A 167 -16.52 -11.34 1.68
C PRO A 167 -17.23 -9.98 1.63
N ASP A 168 -17.10 -9.30 0.49
CA ASP A 168 -17.63 -7.95 0.25
C ASP A 168 -17.01 -6.84 1.12
N THR A 169 -15.92 -7.13 1.85
CA THR A 169 -15.12 -6.10 2.51
C THR A 169 -14.37 -5.28 1.46
N THR A 170 -14.64 -3.97 1.40
CA THR A 170 -13.84 -3.04 0.61
C THR A 170 -12.45 -2.89 1.23
N VAL A 171 -11.43 -3.14 0.43
CA VAL A 171 -10.02 -2.92 0.79
C VAL A 171 -9.44 -1.84 -0.10
N VAL A 172 -8.32 -1.25 0.29
CA VAL A 172 -7.59 -0.31 -0.57
C VAL A 172 -6.21 -0.89 -0.82
N THR A 173 -5.81 -0.93 -2.07
CA THR A 173 -4.44 -1.26 -2.47
C THR A 173 -3.73 0.02 -2.88
N VAL A 174 -2.46 0.15 -2.46
CA VAL A 174 -1.68 1.38 -2.62
C VAL A 174 -0.26 1.02 -3.01
N GLY A 175 0.30 1.71 -4.01
CA GLY A 175 1.66 1.45 -4.49
C GLY A 175 1.96 2.08 -5.83
N TRP A 176 3.06 1.64 -6.46
CA TRP A 176 3.50 2.10 -7.78
C TRP A 176 3.43 0.98 -8.83
N GLY A 177 2.50 0.04 -8.65
CA GLY A 177 2.24 -1.04 -9.60
C GLY A 177 1.62 -0.55 -10.91
N ARG A 178 1.64 -1.39 -11.94
CA ARG A 178 1.02 -1.08 -13.25
C ARG A 178 -0.47 -0.83 -13.06
N LEU A 179 -0.99 0.22 -13.71
CA LEU A 179 -2.41 0.58 -13.65
C LEU A 179 -3.29 -0.27 -14.57
N TYR A 180 -2.69 -0.98 -15.52
CA TYR A 180 -3.34 -1.90 -16.45
C TYR A 180 -2.29 -2.89 -16.99
N GLU A 181 -2.76 -4.00 -17.56
CA GLU A 181 -1.89 -5.07 -18.09
C GLU A 181 -0.90 -4.51 -19.14
N ASN A 182 0.37 -4.90 -19.03
CA ASN A 182 1.46 -4.44 -19.91
C ASN A 182 1.72 -2.92 -19.94
N GLY A 183 1.02 -2.13 -19.12
CA GLY A 183 1.26 -0.69 -18.98
C GLY A 183 2.58 -0.33 -18.32
N LEU A 184 2.99 0.94 -18.43
CA LEU A 184 4.17 1.44 -17.71
C LEU A 184 3.88 1.55 -16.21
N LEU A 185 4.95 1.53 -15.40
CA LEU A 185 4.85 1.85 -13.98
C LEU A 185 4.55 3.36 -13.82
N PRO A 186 3.58 3.74 -12.98
CA PRO A 186 3.32 5.13 -12.68
C PRO A 186 4.49 5.75 -11.92
N THR A 187 4.71 7.04 -12.13
CA THR A 187 5.70 7.82 -11.38
C THR A 187 5.26 8.11 -9.96
N ASN A 188 3.97 8.40 -9.81
CA ASN A 188 3.35 8.84 -8.57
C ASN A 188 2.62 7.67 -7.91
N LEU A 189 2.53 7.70 -6.59
CA LEU A 189 1.82 6.71 -5.77
C LEU A 189 0.37 6.65 -6.21
N GLN A 190 -0.17 5.44 -6.32
CA GLN A 190 -1.54 5.18 -6.73
C GLN A 190 -2.31 4.47 -5.63
N GLN A 191 -3.62 4.68 -5.58
CA GLN A 191 -4.56 3.95 -4.74
C GLN A 191 -5.74 3.43 -5.58
N VAL A 192 -6.33 2.31 -5.18
CA VAL A 192 -7.54 1.74 -5.79
C VAL A 192 -8.29 0.86 -4.78
N THR A 193 -9.62 0.87 -4.82
CA THR A 193 -10.51 0.00 -4.04
C THR A 193 -10.93 -1.25 -4.78
#